data_AF-A0A0A0EXZ7-F1
#
_entry.id   AF-A0A0A0EXZ7-F1
#
_cell.length_a   1.000
_cell.length_b   1.000
_cell.length_c   1.000
_cell.angle_alpha   90.00
_cell.angle_beta   90.00
_cell.angle_gamma   90.00
#
_symmetry.space_group_name_H-M   'P 1'
#
loop_
_entity.id
_entity.type
_entity.pdbx_description
1 polymer ?
#
loop_
_entity_poly.entity_id
_entity_poly.type
_entity_poly.pdbx_seq_one_letter_code
_entity_poly.pdbx_strand_id
1 'polypeptide(L)'
;GGEPMALVLDAADAQPEAVPVDTDGAAPADGDDAAAPTLAPVMRQLFALGTGAHEAAADTGRADTALTRAVMQLPPARHRYPRRAGVPATLRTELLPPAPADYEMQLVDFVQFSPAVLNDRTRTKTRMRREAVDIFDGDRVAEHDDDVFADLSAEAIGQRARQVVLKLQDINEREIRLRLLERFGQAIERSGAPRPDEDGLEDQLHLVLVRNPRLLSEAFRSFRHGQVLDQSVPLPEAVESELPLPPAARNAYGVMPPDLNGDELRIAELLDSHALVRWWHRNPPRTPGSVGLYRWDDGAGYFPDFVVCLEGREQGDGIALLEVKGAHLVGNPHEVEKAGAHHPEYGRVFMVGRARGETEFRFLRRLGNAPRLESEAAFQVERMRWDT
;
A
#
# COMPACT_ATOMS: atom_id res chain seq x y z
N GLY A 1 17.10 -12.06 67.21
CA GLY A 1 15.93 -11.60 67.97
C GLY A 1 14.92 -11.07 66.98
N GLY A 2 13.69 -11.59 67.03
CA GLY A 2 12.48 -10.96 66.50
C GLY A 2 12.17 -11.19 65.02
N GLU A 3 11.51 -12.30 64.70
CA GLU A 3 10.44 -12.32 63.69
C GLU A 3 9.26 -11.43 64.14
N PRO A 4 8.35 -11.06 63.24
CA PRO A 4 7.06 -11.77 63.30
C PRO A 4 6.42 -12.16 61.96
N MET A 5 5.90 -13.37 61.98
CA MET A 5 4.69 -13.98 61.42
C MET A 5 3.82 -13.27 60.35
N ALA A 6 3.47 -14.13 59.39
CA ALA A 6 2.43 -14.05 58.38
C ALA A 6 0.99 -14.01 58.94
N LEU A 7 0.06 -13.53 58.10
CA LEU A 7 -1.33 -13.96 58.12
C LEU A 7 -1.89 -13.97 56.69
N VAL A 8 -2.14 -15.18 56.20
CA VAL A 8 -2.93 -15.52 55.01
C VAL A 8 -4.40 -15.51 55.43
N LEU A 9 -5.26 -14.85 54.67
CA LEU A 9 -6.69 -15.14 54.62
C LEU A 9 -7.10 -15.26 53.16
N ASP A 10 -7.84 -16.33 52.90
CA ASP A 10 -8.25 -16.84 51.61
C ASP A 10 -9.78 -16.63 51.44
N ALA A 11 -10.20 -16.65 50.18
CA ALA A 11 -11.53 -16.92 49.65
C ALA A 11 -12.71 -15.93 49.80
N ALA A 12 -13.30 -15.69 48.62
CA ALA A 12 -14.73 -15.71 48.27
C ALA A 12 -15.47 -14.38 48.01
N ASP A 13 -16.07 -14.37 46.81
CA ASP A 13 -17.29 -13.69 46.38
C ASP A 13 -17.35 -12.16 46.34
N ALA A 14 -17.21 -11.61 45.12
CA ALA A 14 -18.02 -10.48 44.66
C ALA A 14 -17.97 -10.35 43.12
N GLN A 15 -18.97 -10.91 42.43
CA GLN A 15 -19.37 -10.44 41.10
C GLN A 15 -20.11 -9.10 41.22
N PRO A 16 -19.93 -8.16 40.29
CA PRO A 16 -20.92 -7.13 40.04
C PRO A 16 -21.72 -7.40 38.75
N GLU A 17 -22.98 -7.76 39.00
CA GLU A 17 -24.23 -7.35 38.35
C GLU A 17 -24.28 -7.01 36.85
N ALA A 18 -25.09 -7.82 36.17
CA ALA A 18 -25.76 -7.49 34.91
C ALA A 18 -26.85 -6.43 35.11
N VAL A 19 -26.91 -5.47 34.19
CA VAL A 19 -28.01 -4.49 34.08
C VAL A 19 -29.06 -5.05 33.09
N PRO A 20 -30.36 -4.99 33.40
CA PRO A 20 -31.40 -5.67 32.64
C PRO A 20 -31.87 -4.88 31.41
N VAL A 21 -32.43 -5.67 30.50
CA VAL A 21 -33.13 -5.34 29.26
C VAL A 21 -34.42 -4.57 29.54
N ASP A 22 -34.78 -3.64 28.65
CA ASP A 22 -36.18 -3.27 28.44
C ASP A 22 -36.54 -3.33 26.94
N THR A 23 -37.53 -4.16 26.66
CA THR A 23 -38.17 -4.44 25.38
C THR A 23 -39.57 -3.84 25.40
N ASP A 24 -39.92 -3.00 24.43
CA ASP A 24 -41.07 -3.20 23.51
C ASP A 24 -41.50 -1.89 22.85
N GLY A 25 -41.87 -1.98 21.57
CA GLY A 25 -42.46 -0.86 20.84
C GLY A 25 -42.57 -1.02 19.33
N ALA A 26 -43.21 -2.11 18.89
CA ALA A 26 -43.94 -2.36 17.63
C ALA A 26 -43.76 -1.48 16.37
N ALA A 27 -43.63 -2.18 15.25
CA ALA A 27 -43.70 -1.74 13.85
C ALA A 27 -45.04 -1.10 13.43
N PRO A 28 -45.12 -0.58 12.19
CA PRO A 28 -45.72 -1.41 11.14
C PRO A 28 -44.90 -1.47 9.83
N ALA A 29 -45.19 -2.55 9.09
CA ALA A 29 -44.62 -2.94 7.81
C ALA A 29 -45.18 -2.14 6.62
N ASP A 30 -44.40 -2.04 5.54
CA ASP A 30 -44.81 -2.40 4.18
C ASP A 30 -43.58 -2.55 3.26
N GLY A 31 -43.62 -3.56 2.39
CA GLY A 31 -42.51 -4.10 1.61
C GLY A 31 -42.29 -3.45 0.25
N ASP A 32 -41.14 -3.72 -0.37
CA ASP A 32 -41.10 -4.65 -1.52
C ASP A 32 -39.65 -4.99 -1.93
N ASP A 33 -39.52 -6.25 -2.33
CA ASP A 33 -38.46 -6.98 -3.02
C ASP A 33 -37.29 -6.24 -3.70
N ALA A 34 -36.05 -6.68 -3.39
CA ALA A 34 -35.02 -6.96 -4.41
C ALA A 34 -33.91 -7.87 -3.84
N ALA A 35 -33.80 -9.06 -4.43
CA ALA A 35 -32.98 -10.18 -4.02
C ALA A 35 -31.45 -9.95 -4.15
N ALA A 36 -30.72 -10.40 -3.13
CA ALA A 36 -29.28 -10.64 -3.18
C ALA A 36 -29.00 -12.05 -3.76
N PRO A 37 -27.99 -12.24 -4.64
CA PRO A 37 -27.65 -13.55 -5.14
C PRO A 37 -26.81 -14.33 -4.11
N THR A 38 -27.44 -15.28 -3.44
CA THR A 38 -26.78 -16.24 -2.55
C THR A 38 -26.09 -17.34 -3.36
N LEU A 39 -24.82 -17.60 -3.02
CA LEU A 39 -23.98 -18.69 -3.54
C LEU A 39 -24.54 -20.09 -3.21
N ALA A 40 -25.61 -20.51 -3.89
CA ALA A 40 -26.17 -21.84 -3.74
C ALA A 40 -26.77 -22.37 -5.06
N PRO A 41 -25.96 -23.06 -5.89
CA PRO A 41 -26.48 -24.33 -6.42
C PRO A 41 -25.48 -25.49 -6.51
N VAL A 42 -24.23 -25.39 -6.04
CA VAL A 42 -23.26 -26.51 -6.19
C VAL A 42 -23.28 -27.49 -5.00
N MET A 43 -23.67 -27.05 -3.80
CA MET A 43 -23.73 -27.90 -2.61
C MET A 43 -24.97 -28.82 -2.52
N ARG A 44 -26.00 -28.64 -3.36
CA ARG A 44 -27.20 -29.52 -3.34
C ARG A 44 -27.06 -30.80 -4.15
N GLN A 45 -26.13 -30.86 -5.12
CA GLN A 45 -25.93 -32.08 -5.91
C GLN A 45 -25.17 -33.18 -5.15
N LEU A 46 -24.47 -32.85 -4.06
CA LEU A 46 -23.78 -33.83 -3.22
C LEU A 46 -24.67 -34.46 -2.13
N PHE A 47 -25.80 -33.82 -1.77
CA PHE A 47 -26.75 -34.36 -0.79
C PHE A 47 -27.94 -35.12 -1.39
N ALA A 48 -28.15 -35.02 -2.71
CA ALA A 48 -29.29 -35.64 -3.40
C ALA A 48 -29.09 -37.13 -3.78
N LEU A 49 -27.93 -37.72 -3.46
CA LEU A 49 -27.69 -39.16 -3.64
C LEU A 49 -27.95 -40.00 -2.38
N GLY A 50 -28.43 -39.39 -1.29
CA GLY A 50 -28.49 -40.03 0.03
C GLY A 50 -29.86 -40.45 0.57
N THR A 51 -30.98 -40.21 -0.13
CA THR A 51 -32.30 -40.51 0.44
C THR A 51 -33.23 -41.19 -0.54
N GLY A 52 -33.24 -42.53 -0.48
CA GLY A 52 -34.14 -43.40 -1.23
C GLY A 52 -34.28 -44.79 -0.60
N ALA A 53 -34.95 -44.85 0.55
CA ALA A 53 -35.81 -45.93 1.09
C ALA A 53 -35.30 -47.38 1.32
N HIS A 54 -35.46 -47.75 2.61
CA HIS A 54 -35.90 -49.03 3.22
C HIS A 54 -35.00 -50.27 3.34
N GLU A 55 -34.72 -50.59 4.61
CA GLU A 55 -34.71 -51.92 5.26
C GLU A 55 -34.31 -53.15 4.43
N ALA A 56 -33.02 -53.50 4.52
CA ALA A 56 -32.59 -54.90 4.69
C ALA A 56 -31.26 -54.92 5.44
N ALA A 57 -31.21 -55.69 6.51
CA ALA A 57 -30.13 -55.70 7.50
C ALA A 57 -28.82 -56.34 7.00
N ALA A 58 -27.72 -55.75 7.47
CA ALA A 58 -26.44 -56.37 7.80
C ALA A 58 -25.56 -56.96 6.67
N ASP A 59 -24.91 -56.09 5.88
CA ASP A 59 -23.51 -56.33 5.42
C ASP A 59 -22.76 -55.07 4.89
N THR A 60 -23.39 -53.89 4.87
CA THR A 60 -22.86 -52.69 4.18
C THR A 60 -21.87 -51.85 4.99
N GLY A 61 -21.74 -52.07 6.31
CA GLY A 61 -20.94 -51.21 7.19
C GLY A 61 -19.41 -51.26 6.97
N ARG A 62 -18.90 -52.26 6.25
CA ARG A 62 -17.45 -52.43 6.01
C ARG A 62 -16.95 -51.74 4.73
N ALA A 63 -17.83 -51.54 3.76
CA ALA A 63 -17.50 -50.90 2.49
C ALA A 63 -17.46 -49.36 2.61
N ASP A 64 -18.40 -48.76 3.36
CA ASP A 64 -18.45 -47.31 3.56
C ASP A 64 -17.29 -46.77 4.39
N THR A 65 -16.86 -47.50 5.43
CA THR A 65 -15.67 -47.13 6.20
C THR A 65 -14.38 -47.32 5.41
N ALA A 66 -14.33 -48.28 4.48
CA ALA A 66 -13.18 -48.48 3.60
C ALA A 66 -13.08 -47.38 2.54
N LEU A 67 -14.20 -46.95 1.94
CA LEU A 67 -14.22 -45.85 0.97
C LEU A 67 -13.89 -44.51 1.63
N THR A 68 -14.47 -44.24 2.79
CA THR A 68 -14.20 -43.01 3.56
C THR A 68 -12.73 -42.96 4.04
N ARG A 69 -12.18 -44.11 4.47
CA ARG A 69 -10.76 -44.23 4.83
C ARG A 69 -9.84 -44.15 3.61
N ALA A 70 -10.25 -44.68 2.45
CA ALA A 70 -9.49 -44.58 1.20
C ALA A 70 -9.45 -43.15 0.67
N VAL A 71 -10.56 -42.40 0.76
CA VAL A 71 -10.62 -40.96 0.41
C VAL A 71 -9.76 -40.12 1.36
N MET A 72 -9.71 -40.45 2.66
CA MET A 72 -8.82 -39.80 3.62
C MET A 72 -7.33 -40.20 3.50
N GLN A 73 -7.02 -41.25 2.75
CA GLN A 73 -5.65 -41.75 2.53
C GLN A 73 -5.08 -41.40 1.14
N LEU A 74 -5.88 -40.78 0.26
CA LEU A 74 -5.36 -40.24 -0.99
C LEU A 74 -4.53 -39.00 -0.64
N PRO A 75 -3.22 -38.95 -0.99
CA PRO A 75 -2.47 -37.71 -0.88
C PRO A 75 -3.22 -36.63 -1.67
N PRO A 76 -3.32 -35.39 -1.16
CA PRO A 76 -4.02 -34.32 -1.87
C PRO A 76 -3.44 -34.25 -3.27
N ALA A 77 -4.30 -34.46 -4.27
CA ALA A 77 -3.91 -34.40 -5.66
C ALA A 77 -3.49 -32.95 -5.94
N ARG A 78 -2.18 -32.67 -5.90
CA ARG A 78 -1.66 -31.35 -6.26
C ARG A 78 -1.89 -31.14 -7.74
N HIS A 79 -2.75 -30.20 -8.06
CA HIS A 79 -2.97 -29.75 -9.41
C HIS A 79 -1.83 -28.84 -9.82
N ARG A 80 -1.11 -29.20 -10.89
CA ARG A 80 0.00 -28.43 -11.43
C ARG A 80 -0.40 -27.76 -12.74
N TYR A 81 -0.31 -26.44 -12.79
CA TYR A 81 -0.66 -25.61 -13.94
C TYR A 81 0.62 -25.02 -14.53
N PRO A 82 1.15 -25.56 -15.64
CA PRO A 82 2.37 -25.07 -16.24
C PRO A 82 2.17 -23.68 -16.86
N ARG A 83 3.24 -22.87 -16.83
CA ARG A 83 3.30 -21.59 -17.54
C ARG A 83 3.08 -21.84 -19.03
N ARG A 84 2.22 -21.04 -19.65
CA ARG A 84 1.88 -21.16 -21.07
C ARG A 84 3.03 -20.74 -21.99
N ALA A 85 3.05 -21.33 -23.17
CA ALA A 85 3.92 -20.90 -24.26
C ALA A 85 3.60 -19.44 -24.62
N GLY A 86 4.65 -18.63 -24.83
CA GLY A 86 4.52 -17.19 -25.12
C GLY A 86 4.50 -16.28 -23.88
N VAL A 87 4.42 -16.84 -22.67
CA VAL A 87 4.67 -16.09 -21.42
C VAL A 87 6.18 -16.12 -21.11
N PRO A 88 6.82 -14.98 -20.82
CA PRO A 88 8.25 -14.94 -20.54
C PRO A 88 8.61 -15.72 -19.28
N ALA A 89 9.85 -16.26 -19.23
CA ALA A 89 10.36 -16.97 -18.06
C ALA A 89 10.79 -16.04 -16.92
N THR A 90 11.03 -14.77 -17.24
CA THR A 90 11.47 -13.76 -16.28
C THR A 90 10.75 -12.45 -16.55
N LEU A 91 10.50 -11.69 -15.48
CA LEU A 91 10.04 -10.31 -15.54
C LEU A 91 11.13 -9.40 -14.99
N ARG A 92 11.10 -8.14 -15.39
CA ARG A 92 11.94 -7.07 -14.86
C ARG A 92 11.29 -6.45 -13.64
N THR A 93 12.10 -6.16 -12.63
CA THR A 93 11.68 -5.53 -11.38
C THR A 93 12.75 -4.56 -10.93
N GLU A 94 12.35 -3.62 -10.09
CA GLU A 94 13.26 -2.86 -9.25
C GLU A 94 13.49 -3.61 -7.94
N LEU A 95 14.70 -3.50 -7.40
CA LEU A 95 15.07 -4.00 -6.08
C LEU A 95 15.77 -2.88 -5.31
N LEU A 96 15.37 -2.70 -4.06
CA LEU A 96 16.06 -1.83 -3.12
C LEU A 96 16.92 -2.69 -2.19
N PRO A 97 18.26 -2.59 -2.26
CA PRO A 97 19.15 -3.29 -1.34
C PRO A 97 18.91 -2.90 0.13
N PRO A 98 19.30 -3.77 1.07
CA PRO A 98 19.32 -3.40 2.49
C PRO A 98 20.20 -2.17 2.70
N ALA A 99 19.87 -1.37 3.71
CA ALA A 99 20.61 -0.18 4.06
C ALA A 99 22.11 -0.51 4.28
N PRO A 100 23.05 0.23 3.65
CA PRO A 100 24.48 0.07 3.92
C PRO A 100 24.81 0.41 5.38
N ALA A 101 25.96 -0.07 5.89
CA ALA A 101 26.36 0.14 7.28
C ALA A 101 26.61 1.62 7.65
N ASP A 102 26.93 2.45 6.65
CA ASP A 102 27.15 3.89 6.77
C ASP A 102 25.95 4.72 6.25
N TYR A 103 24.74 4.16 6.41
CA TYR A 103 23.47 4.72 5.95
C TYR A 103 23.28 6.20 6.31
N GLU A 104 23.43 6.55 7.58
CA GLU A 104 23.23 7.92 8.07
C GLU A 104 24.26 8.90 7.51
N MET A 105 25.49 8.41 7.25
CA MET A 105 26.53 9.21 6.61
C MET A 105 26.12 9.63 5.21
N GLN A 106 25.79 8.63 4.40
CA GLN A 106 25.48 8.84 3.00
C GLN A 106 24.16 9.59 2.86
N LEU A 107 23.16 9.34 3.71
CA LEU A 107 21.88 10.07 3.69
C LEU A 107 22.10 11.58 3.89
N VAL A 108 22.90 11.94 4.90
CA VAL A 108 23.21 13.35 5.17
C VAL A 108 23.90 13.99 3.97
N ASP A 109 24.62 13.22 3.15
CA ASP A 109 25.19 13.69 1.89
C ASP A 109 24.20 14.16 0.83
N PHE A 110 22.94 13.75 0.92
CA PHE A 110 21.88 14.20 0.03
C PHE A 110 21.10 15.40 0.59
N VAL A 111 21.32 15.81 1.84
CA VAL A 111 20.61 16.96 2.44
C VAL A 111 21.14 18.27 1.84
N GLN A 112 20.27 18.99 1.13
CA GLN A 112 20.63 20.22 0.44
C GLN A 112 20.33 21.46 1.29
N PHE A 113 21.31 21.94 2.04
CA PHE A 113 21.27 23.24 2.71
C PHE A 113 21.52 24.37 1.69
N SER A 114 20.54 24.62 0.83
CA SER A 114 20.60 25.69 -0.17
C SER A 114 20.65 27.07 0.51
N PRO A 115 21.10 28.14 -0.19
CA PRO A 115 21.08 29.49 0.37
C PRO A 115 19.70 29.92 0.88
N ALA A 116 18.61 29.48 0.24
CA ALA A 116 17.25 29.75 0.69
C ALA A 116 16.95 29.07 2.04
N VAL A 117 17.24 27.77 2.15
CA VAL A 117 17.06 26.99 3.40
C VAL A 117 17.92 27.56 4.52
N LEU A 118 19.15 27.96 4.20
CA LEU A 118 20.08 28.57 5.15
C LEU A 118 19.60 29.94 5.66
N ASN A 119 18.84 30.71 4.88
CA ASN A 119 18.28 32.00 5.33
C ASN A 119 17.15 31.81 6.34
N ASP A 120 16.45 30.67 6.31
CA ASP A 120 15.39 30.38 7.27
C ASP A 120 15.90 30.15 8.69
N ARG A 121 17.22 29.93 8.88
CA ARG A 121 17.84 29.77 10.20
C ARG A 121 17.79 31.01 11.09
N THR A 122 17.78 32.20 10.48
CA THR A 122 17.82 33.50 11.19
C THR A 122 16.54 34.31 11.01
N ARG A 123 15.57 33.81 10.24
CA ARG A 123 14.41 34.59 9.84
C ARG A 123 13.44 34.71 11.02
N THR A 124 13.51 35.83 11.74
CA THR A 124 12.58 36.18 12.82
C THR A 124 11.58 37.20 12.26
N LYS A 125 10.30 36.80 12.12
CA LYS A 125 9.12 37.63 11.72
C LYS A 125 9.47 38.86 10.85
N THR A 126 9.40 38.75 9.52
CA THR A 126 9.21 39.95 8.70
C THR A 126 7.77 40.41 8.92
N ARG A 127 7.59 41.50 9.67
CA ARG A 127 6.30 42.16 9.92
C ARG A 127 5.67 42.53 8.57
N MET A 128 4.83 41.65 8.01
CA MET A 128 4.04 42.00 6.82
C MET A 128 3.08 43.11 7.23
N ARG A 129 3.31 44.29 6.66
CA ARG A 129 2.40 45.42 6.72
C ARG A 129 1.13 44.99 5.99
N ARG A 130 0.09 44.69 6.76
CA ARG A 130 -1.28 44.40 6.32
C ARG A 130 -1.78 45.58 5.47
N GLU A 131 -1.56 45.55 4.17
CA GLU A 131 -2.41 46.26 3.23
C GLU A 131 -3.65 45.39 3.05
N ALA A 132 -4.73 45.83 3.70
CA ALA A 132 -6.04 45.24 3.54
C ALA A 132 -6.46 45.37 2.07
N VAL A 133 -6.35 44.28 1.32
CA VAL A 133 -7.08 44.10 0.07
C VAL A 133 -8.36 43.34 0.44
N ASP A 134 -9.48 43.88 -0.04
CA ASP A 134 -10.86 43.57 0.34
C ASP A 134 -11.16 42.08 0.50
N ILE A 135 -11.70 41.74 1.66
CA ILE A 135 -12.20 40.42 2.08
C ILE A 135 -13.66 40.29 1.61
N PHE A 136 -13.89 40.45 0.31
CA PHE A 136 -15.20 40.21 -0.30
C PHE A 136 -15.03 39.57 -1.68
N ASP A 137 -14.51 38.35 -1.70
CA ASP A 137 -15.08 37.30 -2.57
C ASP A 137 -14.71 35.92 -2.02
N GLY A 138 -15.69 35.02 -2.09
CA GLY A 138 -15.77 33.80 -1.29
C GLY A 138 -14.63 32.80 -1.46
N ASP A 139 -14.27 32.23 -0.32
CA ASP A 139 -13.77 30.87 -0.16
C ASP A 139 -12.39 30.54 -0.76
N ARG A 140 -11.35 31.00 -0.03
CA ARG A 140 -10.10 30.26 0.22
C ARG A 140 -9.23 31.05 1.19
N VAL A 141 -9.41 30.77 2.49
CA VAL A 141 -8.33 31.00 3.44
C VAL A 141 -7.27 29.95 3.10
N ALA A 142 -6.24 30.36 2.35
CA ALA A 142 -4.98 29.65 2.41
C ALA A 142 -4.51 29.77 3.87
N GLU A 143 -4.63 28.69 4.64
CA GLU A 143 -3.97 28.59 5.93
C GLU A 143 -2.46 28.78 5.67
N HIS A 144 -1.97 29.99 5.94
CA HIS A 144 -0.55 30.30 5.90
C HIS A 144 0.10 29.60 7.11
N ASP A 145 0.59 28.37 6.90
CA ASP A 145 1.40 27.62 7.88
C ASP A 145 2.60 28.44 8.39
N ASP A 146 3.07 29.43 7.61
CA ASP A 146 4.18 30.33 7.96
C ASP A 146 3.95 31.13 9.26
N ASP A 147 2.70 31.46 9.60
CA ASP A 147 2.38 32.29 10.77
C ASP A 147 2.36 31.50 12.08
N VAL A 148 2.21 30.17 12.03
CA VAL A 148 2.04 29.30 13.22
C VAL A 148 3.35 29.07 13.97
N PHE A 149 4.50 29.14 13.28
CA PHE A 149 5.80 28.81 13.89
C PHE A 149 6.36 29.91 14.79
N ALA A 150 5.78 31.10 14.78
CA ALA A 150 6.32 32.25 15.49
C ALA A 150 5.93 32.33 16.98
N ASP A 151 5.03 31.45 17.43
CA ASP A 151 4.53 31.40 18.82
C ASP A 151 4.96 30.11 19.55
N LEU A 152 5.74 29.23 18.90
CA LEU A 152 6.23 27.98 19.50
C LEU A 152 7.49 28.22 20.35
N SER A 153 7.55 27.60 21.52
CA SER A 153 8.77 27.59 22.36
C SER A 153 9.89 26.81 21.67
N ALA A 154 11.15 27.09 22.03
CA ALA A 154 12.31 26.34 21.54
C ALA A 154 12.16 24.82 21.78
N GLU A 155 11.58 24.44 22.91
CA GLU A 155 11.28 23.05 23.24
C GLU A 155 10.24 22.44 22.28
N ALA A 156 9.18 23.17 21.94
CA ALA A 156 8.15 22.71 21.00
C ALA A 156 8.71 22.58 19.56
N ILE A 157 9.58 23.51 19.14
CA ILE A 157 10.29 23.44 17.86
C ILE A 157 11.19 22.19 17.83
N GLY A 158 11.95 21.94 18.90
CA GLY A 158 12.79 20.74 19.02
C GLY A 158 11.99 19.44 19.00
N GLN A 159 10.84 19.37 19.69
CA GLN A 159 9.95 18.21 19.63
C GLN A 159 9.43 17.96 18.21
N ARG A 160 9.06 19.01 17.48
CA ARG A 160 8.56 18.90 16.10
C ARG A 160 9.66 18.52 15.12
N ALA A 161 10.88 19.04 15.28
CA ALA A 161 12.03 18.63 14.50
C ALA A 161 12.34 17.13 14.70
N ARG A 162 12.28 16.64 15.94
CA ARG A 162 12.39 15.19 16.23
C ARG A 162 11.30 14.38 15.53
N GLN A 163 10.05 14.85 15.51
CA GLN A 163 8.98 14.18 14.76
C GLN A 163 9.27 14.11 13.24
N VAL A 164 9.92 15.12 12.66
CA VAL A 164 10.34 15.08 11.24
C VAL A 164 11.40 14.00 11.03
N VAL A 165 12.38 13.87 11.92
CA VAL A 165 13.42 12.83 11.84
C VAL A 165 12.84 11.43 12.04
N LEU A 166 11.94 11.25 13.01
CA LEU A 166 11.29 9.97 13.32
C LEU A 166 10.40 9.43 12.20
N LYS A 167 9.98 10.27 11.24
CA LYS A 167 9.26 9.79 10.06
C LYS A 167 10.15 8.96 9.13
N LEU A 168 11.46 9.10 9.23
CA LEU A 168 12.40 8.32 8.43
C LEU A 168 12.53 6.92 9.04
N GLN A 169 12.30 5.90 8.21
CA GLN A 169 12.37 4.50 8.64
C GLN A 169 13.82 4.03 8.76
N ASP A 170 14.06 3.12 9.71
CA ASP A 170 15.34 2.40 9.89
C ASP A 170 16.56 3.30 10.13
N ILE A 171 16.38 4.44 10.82
CA ILE A 171 17.46 5.39 11.13
C ILE A 171 17.81 5.40 12.62
N ASN A 172 19.10 5.47 12.92
CA ASN A 172 19.57 5.82 14.26
C ASN A 172 19.47 7.34 14.49
N GLU A 173 18.46 7.77 15.26
CA GLU A 173 18.18 9.18 15.58
C GLU A 173 19.41 9.93 16.14
N ARG A 174 20.20 9.27 16.99
CA ARG A 174 21.36 9.91 17.60
C ARG A 174 22.45 10.18 16.56
N GLU A 175 22.71 9.20 15.71
CA GLU A 175 23.76 9.27 14.69
C GLU A 175 23.40 10.29 13.59
N ILE A 176 22.16 10.25 13.10
CA ILE A 176 21.70 11.19 12.07
C ILE A 176 21.73 12.63 12.60
N ARG A 177 21.37 12.85 13.88
CA ARG A 177 21.40 14.19 14.50
C ARG A 177 22.82 14.75 14.52
N LEU A 178 23.80 13.96 14.98
CA LEU A 178 25.21 14.39 15.04
C LEU A 178 25.74 14.75 13.65
N ARG A 179 25.45 13.91 12.64
CA ARG A 179 25.89 14.13 11.25
C ARG A 179 25.20 15.34 10.61
N LEU A 180 23.91 15.54 10.88
CA LEU A 180 23.17 16.72 10.40
C LEU A 180 23.75 18.01 10.99
N LEU A 181 24.06 18.04 12.30
CA LEU A 181 24.68 19.19 12.95
C LEU A 181 26.04 19.51 12.34
N GLU A 182 26.88 18.49 12.12
CA GLU A 182 28.19 18.67 11.50
C GLU A 182 28.06 19.26 10.09
N ARG A 183 27.23 18.65 9.23
CA ARG A 183 27.01 19.12 7.85
C ARG A 183 26.39 20.52 7.82
N PHE A 184 25.43 20.81 8.69
CA PHE A 184 24.79 22.12 8.78
C PHE A 184 25.78 23.21 9.18
N GLY A 185 26.64 22.93 10.17
CA GLY A 185 27.75 23.81 10.55
C GLY A 185 28.69 24.10 9.38
N GLN A 186 29.11 23.06 8.65
CA GLN A 186 29.94 23.22 7.44
C GLN A 186 29.23 24.04 6.35
N ALA A 187 27.91 23.87 6.17
CA ALA A 187 27.13 24.63 5.20
C ALA A 187 27.04 26.13 5.57
N ILE A 188 26.90 26.46 6.86
CA ILE A 188 26.92 27.83 7.37
C ILE A 188 28.29 28.47 7.13
N GLU A 189 29.37 27.77 7.46
CA GLU A 189 30.74 28.27 7.25
C GLU A 189 31.02 28.52 5.77
N ARG A 190 30.63 27.58 4.88
CA ARG A 190 30.75 27.74 3.42
C ARG A 190 29.91 28.91 2.88
N SER A 191 28.81 29.26 3.55
CA SER A 191 28.01 30.44 3.21
C SER A 191 28.67 31.77 3.61
N GLY A 192 29.79 31.72 4.35
CA GLY A 192 30.54 32.89 4.83
C GLY A 192 29.99 33.48 6.14
N ALA A 193 29.05 32.80 6.78
CA ALA A 193 28.51 33.21 8.08
C ALA A 193 29.31 32.58 9.24
N PRO A 194 29.41 33.27 10.39
CA PRO A 194 30.06 32.71 11.57
C PRO A 194 29.27 31.50 12.07
N ARG A 195 30.00 30.44 12.42
CA ARG A 195 29.42 29.25 13.04
C ARG A 195 28.90 29.59 14.45
N PRO A 196 27.64 29.28 14.78
CA PRO A 196 27.12 29.39 16.14
C PRO A 196 27.85 28.46 17.12
N ASP A 197 27.62 28.66 18.41
CA ASP A 197 27.94 27.67 19.44
C ASP A 197 27.09 26.39 19.26
N GLU A 198 27.43 25.32 20.00
CA GLU A 198 26.76 24.02 19.82
C GLU A 198 25.25 24.09 20.08
N ASP A 199 24.83 24.77 21.14
CA ASP A 199 23.41 24.95 21.48
C ASP A 199 22.68 25.79 20.43
N GLY A 200 23.28 26.91 19.99
CA GLY A 200 22.69 27.76 18.95
C GLY A 200 22.65 27.10 17.57
N LEU A 201 23.59 26.20 17.27
CA LEU A 201 23.60 25.41 16.04
C LEU A 201 22.44 24.40 16.03
N GLU A 202 22.19 23.75 17.16
CA GLU A 202 21.08 22.81 17.33
C GLU A 202 19.71 23.50 17.19
N ASP A 203 19.52 24.64 17.86
CA ASP A 203 18.28 25.43 17.75
C ASP A 203 18.02 25.92 16.31
N GLN A 204 19.06 26.39 15.63
CA GLN A 204 18.97 26.81 14.24
C GLN A 204 18.63 25.65 13.30
N LEU A 205 19.21 24.46 13.51
CA LEU A 205 18.88 23.27 12.75
C LEU A 205 17.42 22.87 12.97
N HIS A 206 16.94 22.86 14.22
CA HIS A 206 15.54 22.56 14.51
C HIS A 206 14.58 23.52 13.81
N LEU A 207 14.87 24.82 13.81
CA LEU A 207 14.07 25.83 13.10
C LEU A 207 14.04 25.57 11.59
N VAL A 208 15.18 25.24 10.99
CA VAL A 208 15.28 24.91 9.57
C VAL A 208 14.45 23.68 9.23
N LEU A 209 14.55 22.61 10.03
CA LEU A 209 13.80 21.37 9.81
C LEU A 209 12.29 21.55 9.94
N VAL A 210 11.84 22.39 10.88
CA VAL A 210 10.42 22.69 11.07
C VAL A 210 9.86 23.52 9.92
N ARG A 211 10.63 24.49 9.41
CA ARG A 211 10.23 25.35 8.27
C ARG A 211 10.33 24.66 6.91
N ASN A 212 11.22 23.68 6.80
CA ASN A 212 11.45 22.91 5.59
C ASN A 212 11.13 21.43 5.87
N PRO A 213 9.86 21.07 6.13
CA PRO A 213 9.49 19.72 6.55
C PRO A 213 9.78 18.65 5.51
N ARG A 214 9.95 19.04 4.23
CA ARG A 214 10.31 18.14 3.13
C ARG A 214 11.81 17.93 2.94
N LEU A 215 12.66 18.71 3.61
CA LEU A 215 14.10 18.68 3.39
C LEU A 215 14.71 17.28 3.59
N LEU A 216 14.33 16.64 4.70
CA LEU A 216 14.83 15.30 5.02
C LEU A 216 14.16 14.22 4.16
N SER A 217 12.85 14.32 3.89
CA SER A 217 12.17 13.33 3.03
C SER A 217 12.68 13.40 1.59
N GLU A 218 12.98 14.58 1.04
CA GLU A 218 13.53 14.74 -0.31
C GLU A 218 14.97 14.22 -0.39
N ALA A 219 15.79 14.47 0.63
CA ALA A 219 17.13 13.92 0.74
C ALA A 219 17.10 12.38 0.82
N PHE A 220 16.22 11.85 1.68
CA PHE A 220 16.00 10.42 1.84
C PHE A 220 15.55 9.77 0.54
N ARG A 221 14.54 10.34 -0.13
CA ARG A 221 14.08 9.89 -1.43
C ARG A 221 15.21 9.87 -2.45
N SER A 222 15.96 10.96 -2.57
CA SER A 222 17.07 11.06 -3.53
C SER A 222 18.16 10.02 -3.26
N PHE A 223 18.51 9.82 -1.98
CA PHE A 223 19.48 8.83 -1.56
C PHE A 223 19.02 7.40 -1.89
N ARG A 224 17.77 7.05 -1.55
CA ARG A 224 17.22 5.71 -1.78
C ARG A 224 17.02 5.41 -3.25
N HIS A 225 16.55 6.38 -4.04
CA HIS A 225 16.46 6.25 -5.49
C HIS A 225 17.81 5.90 -6.13
N GLY A 226 18.91 6.48 -5.63
CA GLY A 226 20.27 6.20 -6.13
C GLY A 226 20.75 4.76 -5.88
N GLN A 227 20.11 4.02 -4.97
CA GLN A 227 20.46 2.64 -4.64
C GLN A 227 19.60 1.60 -5.35
N VAL A 228 18.53 2.02 -6.03
CA VAL A 228 17.61 1.08 -6.68
C VAL A 228 18.28 0.42 -7.88
N LEU A 229 18.27 -0.90 -7.90
CA LEU A 229 18.82 -1.74 -8.95
C LEU A 229 17.70 -2.32 -9.81
N ASP A 230 17.96 -2.48 -11.10
CA ASP A 230 17.09 -3.22 -12.01
C ASP A 230 17.54 -4.68 -12.08
N GLN A 231 16.60 -5.60 -11.84
CA GLN A 231 16.87 -7.04 -11.81
C GLN A 231 15.82 -7.80 -12.62
N SER A 232 16.21 -8.98 -13.15
CA SER A 232 15.26 -9.97 -13.65
C SER A 232 14.83 -10.93 -12.54
N VAL A 233 13.54 -11.05 -12.29
CA VAL A 233 12.93 -12.03 -11.38
C VAL A 233 12.32 -13.19 -12.17
N PRO A 234 12.47 -14.44 -11.68
CA PRO A 234 11.90 -15.59 -12.34
C PRO A 234 10.38 -15.62 -12.16
N LEU A 235 9.67 -15.83 -13.26
CA LEU A 235 8.27 -16.21 -13.22
C LEU A 235 8.22 -17.75 -13.03
N PRO A 236 7.43 -18.29 -12.08
CA PRO A 236 7.36 -19.73 -11.86
C PRO A 236 7.09 -20.54 -13.13
N GLU A 237 7.69 -21.73 -13.23
CA GLU A 237 7.42 -22.63 -14.36
C GLU A 237 6.04 -23.26 -14.29
N ALA A 238 5.48 -23.38 -13.09
CA ALA A 238 4.13 -23.84 -12.84
C ALA A 238 3.62 -23.28 -11.51
N VAL A 239 2.29 -23.21 -11.38
CA VAL A 239 1.60 -22.97 -10.11
C VAL A 239 1.00 -24.29 -9.63
N GLU A 240 1.06 -24.53 -8.32
CA GLU A 240 0.45 -25.69 -7.68
C GLU A 240 -0.76 -25.25 -6.86
N SER A 241 -1.81 -26.08 -6.85
CA SER A 241 -3.00 -25.88 -6.00
C SER A 241 -3.48 -27.21 -5.45
N GLU A 242 -3.99 -27.20 -4.23
CA GLU A 242 -4.65 -28.36 -3.61
C GLU A 242 -6.05 -28.61 -4.19
N LEU A 243 -6.66 -27.57 -4.76
CA LEU A 243 -7.99 -27.62 -5.38
C LEU A 243 -7.90 -27.33 -6.88
N PRO A 244 -8.81 -27.90 -7.69
CA PRO A 244 -8.95 -27.52 -9.09
C PRO A 244 -9.34 -26.05 -9.19
N LEU A 245 -8.60 -25.28 -9.98
CA LEU A 245 -8.83 -23.85 -10.17
C LEU A 245 -9.69 -23.60 -11.42
N PRO A 246 -10.56 -22.58 -11.43
CA PRO A 246 -11.34 -22.23 -12.61
C PRO A 246 -10.44 -21.91 -13.82
N PRO A 247 -10.82 -22.28 -15.05
CA PRO A 247 -10.03 -21.97 -16.22
C PRO A 247 -10.04 -20.46 -16.52
N ALA A 248 -8.92 -19.95 -17.02
CA ALA A 248 -8.76 -18.60 -17.52
C ALA A 248 -8.03 -18.63 -18.87
N ALA A 249 -8.68 -18.14 -19.93
CA ALA A 249 -8.26 -18.27 -21.32
C ALA A 249 -6.96 -17.52 -21.63
N ARG A 250 -6.64 -16.47 -20.88
CA ARG A 250 -5.46 -15.59 -21.10
C ARG A 250 -4.58 -15.45 -19.86
N ASN A 251 -4.95 -16.03 -18.71
CA ASN A 251 -4.02 -16.10 -17.58
C ASN A 251 -2.72 -16.83 -17.97
N ALA A 252 -1.58 -16.40 -17.41
CA ALA A 252 -0.25 -16.97 -17.66
C ALA A 252 -0.14 -18.49 -17.40
N TYR A 253 -0.95 -19.03 -16.49
CA TYR A 253 -1.02 -20.45 -16.12
C TYR A 253 -2.34 -21.11 -16.53
N GLY A 254 -3.20 -20.38 -17.23
CA GLY A 254 -4.48 -20.86 -17.73
C GLY A 254 -5.57 -21.07 -16.69
N VAL A 255 -5.40 -20.50 -15.51
CA VAL A 255 -6.35 -20.61 -14.39
C VAL A 255 -6.56 -19.27 -13.69
N MET A 256 -7.73 -19.11 -13.08
CA MET A 256 -8.02 -17.96 -12.24
C MET A 256 -7.34 -18.15 -10.85
N PRO A 257 -6.51 -17.21 -10.39
CA PRO A 257 -5.93 -17.28 -9.05
C PRO A 257 -7.01 -17.29 -7.97
N PRO A 258 -6.86 -18.12 -6.92
CA PRO A 258 -7.90 -18.28 -5.89
C PRO A 258 -7.99 -17.12 -4.90
N ASP A 259 -6.98 -16.24 -4.84
CA ASP A 259 -6.80 -15.21 -3.82
C ASP A 259 -7.05 -13.78 -4.34
N LEU A 260 -7.90 -13.64 -5.36
CA LEU A 260 -8.35 -12.36 -5.88
C LEU A 260 -9.48 -11.78 -5.03
N ASN A 261 -9.40 -10.49 -4.70
CA ASN A 261 -10.53 -9.78 -4.10
C ASN A 261 -11.65 -9.53 -5.14
N GLY A 262 -12.82 -9.05 -4.70
CA GLY A 262 -13.97 -8.89 -5.60
C GLY A 262 -13.79 -7.87 -6.73
N ASP A 263 -12.94 -6.85 -6.58
CA ASP A 263 -12.65 -5.88 -7.64
C ASP A 263 -11.54 -6.42 -8.56
N GLU A 264 -10.50 -7.02 -7.99
CA GLU A 264 -9.44 -7.71 -8.73
C GLU A 264 -9.99 -8.85 -9.60
N LEU A 265 -10.96 -9.63 -9.10
CA LEU A 265 -11.59 -10.71 -9.85
C LEU A 265 -12.32 -10.19 -11.09
N ARG A 266 -13.07 -9.09 -10.96
CA ARG A 266 -13.77 -8.49 -12.12
C ARG A 266 -12.80 -7.94 -13.15
N ILE A 267 -11.70 -7.31 -12.70
CA ILE A 267 -10.64 -6.87 -13.61
C ILE A 267 -9.98 -8.07 -14.29
N ALA A 268 -9.70 -9.15 -13.57
CA ALA A 268 -9.15 -10.37 -14.13
C ALA A 268 -10.08 -10.98 -15.20
N GLU A 269 -11.38 -11.03 -14.96
CA GLU A 269 -12.39 -11.48 -15.93
C GLU A 269 -12.46 -10.57 -17.19
N LEU A 270 -12.36 -9.25 -17.00
CA LEU A 270 -12.28 -8.30 -18.11
C LEU A 270 -11.01 -8.52 -18.94
N LEU A 271 -9.85 -8.69 -18.31
CA LEU A 271 -8.60 -8.99 -18.99
C LEU A 271 -8.64 -10.34 -19.72
N ASP A 272 -9.24 -11.35 -19.10
CA ASP A 272 -9.29 -12.71 -19.64
C ASP A 272 -10.18 -12.84 -20.88
N SER A 273 -11.24 -12.03 -20.95
CA SER A 273 -12.17 -11.99 -22.09
C SER A 273 -11.69 -11.09 -23.23
N HIS A 274 -10.75 -10.17 -22.98
CA HIS A 274 -10.38 -9.14 -23.95
C HIS A 274 -9.46 -9.64 -25.07
N ALA A 275 -9.82 -9.36 -26.33
CA ALA A 275 -9.10 -9.86 -27.50
C ALA A 275 -7.62 -9.43 -27.57
N LEU A 276 -7.32 -8.18 -27.16
CA LEU A 276 -5.97 -7.61 -27.20
C LEU A 276 -5.02 -8.15 -26.12
N VAL A 277 -5.52 -8.83 -25.08
CA VAL A 277 -4.67 -9.36 -24.02
C VAL A 277 -4.01 -10.64 -24.52
N ARG A 278 -2.69 -10.66 -24.65
CA ARG A 278 -1.96 -11.89 -25.00
C ARG A 278 -1.86 -12.82 -23.80
N TRP A 279 -1.52 -12.25 -22.65
CA TRP A 279 -1.59 -12.92 -21.36
C TRP A 279 -1.68 -11.91 -20.23
N TRP A 280 -2.14 -12.36 -19.05
CA TRP A 280 -2.09 -11.59 -17.82
C TRP A 280 -1.62 -12.46 -16.65
N HIS A 281 -0.97 -11.83 -15.67
CA HIS A 281 -0.48 -12.48 -14.45
C HIS A 281 -0.79 -11.60 -13.24
N ARG A 282 -1.32 -12.20 -12.17
CA ARG A 282 -1.44 -11.53 -10.87
C ARG A 282 -0.06 -11.44 -10.24
N ASN A 283 0.34 -10.25 -9.81
CA ASN A 283 1.62 -9.96 -9.20
C ASN A 283 1.46 -9.88 -7.67
N PRO A 284 1.65 -10.97 -6.92
CA PRO A 284 1.54 -10.93 -5.47
C PRO A 284 2.60 -9.97 -4.90
N PRO A 285 2.31 -9.18 -3.87
CA PRO A 285 3.28 -8.25 -3.32
C PRO A 285 4.38 -8.96 -2.53
N ARG A 286 5.61 -8.44 -2.57
CA ARG A 286 6.74 -8.85 -1.71
C ARG A 286 7.13 -10.34 -1.79
N THR A 287 6.98 -10.95 -2.96
CA THR A 287 7.48 -12.31 -3.24
C THR A 287 8.74 -12.25 -4.13
N PRO A 288 9.59 -13.29 -4.15
CA PRO A 288 10.77 -13.30 -5.01
C PRO A 288 10.50 -13.17 -6.51
N GLY A 289 9.26 -13.39 -6.96
CA GLY A 289 8.83 -13.25 -8.35
C GLY A 289 8.09 -11.94 -8.65
N SER A 290 7.96 -11.05 -7.67
CA SER A 290 7.13 -9.86 -7.80
C SER A 290 7.79 -8.78 -8.64
N VAL A 291 7.00 -8.10 -9.46
CA VAL A 291 7.39 -6.83 -10.07
C VAL A 291 7.15 -5.73 -9.05
N GLY A 292 8.24 -5.20 -8.51
CA GLY A 292 8.28 -4.06 -7.61
C GLY A 292 8.83 -2.81 -8.29
N LEU A 293 8.30 -1.67 -7.90
CA LEU A 293 8.84 -0.35 -8.17
C LEU A 293 9.32 0.21 -6.83
N TYR A 294 10.57 0.60 -6.74
CA TYR A 294 11.18 1.22 -5.56
C TYR A 294 11.65 2.66 -5.84
N ARG A 295 11.71 3.09 -7.11
CA ARG A 295 11.97 4.48 -7.51
C ARG A 295 10.74 5.38 -7.43
N TRP A 296 9.63 4.91 -6.89
CA TRP A 296 8.42 5.73 -6.77
C TRP A 296 8.27 6.36 -5.37
N ASP A 297 8.76 5.73 -4.30
CA ASP A 297 8.60 6.16 -2.90
C ASP A 297 9.89 6.16 -2.08
N ASP A 298 9.73 6.40 -0.78
CA ASP A 298 10.74 6.30 0.28
C ASP A 298 11.16 4.82 0.55
N GLY A 299 11.08 3.95 -0.45
CA GLY A 299 11.62 2.59 -0.39
C GLY A 299 10.71 1.53 0.23
N ALA A 300 9.43 1.80 0.47
CA ALA A 300 8.48 0.77 0.91
C ALA A 300 8.10 -0.20 -0.22
N GLY A 301 8.31 0.23 -1.47
CA GLY A 301 8.09 -0.55 -2.68
C GLY A 301 6.61 -0.60 -3.06
N TYR A 302 6.35 -0.48 -4.35
CA TYR A 302 5.03 -0.57 -4.95
C TYR A 302 4.95 -1.77 -5.87
N PHE A 303 3.93 -2.57 -5.67
CA PHE A 303 3.74 -3.84 -6.36
C PHE A 303 2.36 -3.77 -7.03
N PRO A 304 2.30 -3.42 -8.32
CA PRO A 304 1.03 -3.35 -9.04
C PRO A 304 0.34 -4.71 -9.03
N ASP A 305 -0.98 -4.77 -8.88
CA ASP A 305 -1.72 -6.03 -8.77
C ASP A 305 -1.58 -6.97 -9.98
N PHE A 306 -1.46 -6.41 -11.19
CA PHE A 306 -1.41 -7.18 -12.44
C PHE A 306 -0.27 -6.75 -13.37
N VAL A 307 0.28 -7.76 -14.04
CA VAL A 307 1.18 -7.63 -15.20
C VAL A 307 0.42 -8.14 -16.42
N VAL A 308 0.24 -7.29 -17.42
CA VAL A 308 -0.62 -7.57 -18.59
C VAL A 308 0.17 -7.37 -19.87
N CYS A 309 0.26 -8.39 -20.72
CA CYS A 309 0.85 -8.25 -22.05
C CYS A 309 -0.25 -7.99 -23.08
N LEU A 310 -0.11 -6.90 -23.83
CA LEU A 310 -1.07 -6.40 -24.80
C LEU A 310 -0.50 -6.49 -26.21
N GLU A 311 -1.35 -6.91 -27.13
CA GLU A 311 -1.05 -6.84 -28.54
C GLU A 311 -0.92 -5.39 -29.02
N GLY A 312 0.22 -5.09 -29.64
CA GLY A 312 0.48 -3.80 -30.26
C GLY A 312 0.78 -2.66 -29.27
N ARG A 313 1.20 -2.98 -28.04
CA ARG A 313 1.95 -2.06 -27.16
C ARG A 313 3.43 -2.23 -27.48
N GLU A 314 4.14 -1.13 -27.75
CA GLU A 314 5.58 -1.15 -28.08
C GLU A 314 6.45 -1.12 -26.82
N GLN A 315 6.02 -0.42 -25.78
CA GLN A 315 6.78 -0.27 -24.54
C GLN A 315 6.78 -1.55 -23.72
N GLY A 316 7.93 -1.85 -23.09
CA GLY A 316 8.09 -2.98 -22.17
C GLY A 316 7.78 -4.34 -22.81
N ASP A 317 8.12 -4.54 -24.08
CA ASP A 317 7.77 -5.74 -24.85
C ASP A 317 6.28 -6.09 -24.82
N GLY A 318 5.45 -5.04 -24.83
CA GLY A 318 4.00 -5.12 -24.79
C GLY A 318 3.42 -5.28 -23.38
N ILE A 319 4.24 -5.23 -22.33
CA ILE A 319 3.80 -5.36 -20.94
C ILE A 319 3.36 -4.00 -20.40
N ALA A 320 2.22 -4.01 -19.71
CA ALA A 320 1.67 -2.92 -18.93
C ALA A 320 1.45 -3.39 -17.48
N LEU A 321 1.60 -2.45 -16.54
CA LEU A 321 1.36 -2.68 -15.12
C LEU A 321 0.01 -2.07 -14.74
N LEU A 322 -0.80 -2.80 -13.97
CA LEU A 322 -2.15 -2.39 -13.60
C LEU A 322 -2.39 -2.59 -12.11
N GLU A 323 -2.96 -1.58 -11.48
CA GLU A 323 -3.33 -1.54 -10.07
C GLU A 323 -4.83 -1.31 -9.92
N VAL A 324 -5.46 -2.10 -9.04
CA VAL A 324 -6.88 -2.03 -8.74
C VAL A 324 -7.11 -1.38 -7.39
N LYS A 325 -7.85 -0.28 -7.38
CA LYS A 325 -8.23 0.44 -6.16
C LYS A 325 -9.67 0.18 -5.79
N GLY A 326 -9.84 -0.31 -4.56
CA GLY A 326 -11.17 -0.44 -3.95
C GLY A 326 -11.79 0.93 -3.66
N ALA A 327 -13.13 0.96 -3.65
CA ALA A 327 -13.93 2.18 -3.49
C ALA A 327 -13.62 3.03 -2.24
N HIS A 328 -13.00 2.45 -1.20
CA HIS A 328 -12.66 3.12 0.05
C HIS A 328 -11.33 3.90 -0.01
N LEU A 329 -10.52 3.71 -1.07
CA LEU A 329 -9.20 4.32 -1.23
C LEU A 329 -9.20 5.51 -2.22
N VAL A 330 -10.32 5.73 -2.93
CA VAL A 330 -10.50 6.88 -3.82
C VAL A 330 -10.59 8.15 -2.97
N GLY A 331 -9.46 8.87 -2.87
CA GLY A 331 -9.35 10.13 -2.10
C GLY A 331 -8.33 10.12 -0.96
N ASN A 332 -7.57 9.04 -0.76
CA ASN A 332 -6.43 9.02 0.17
C ASN A 332 -5.22 9.77 -0.44
N PRO A 333 -4.61 10.75 0.26
CA PRO A 333 -3.44 11.49 -0.22
C PRO A 333 -2.25 10.60 -0.62
N HIS A 334 -2.01 9.49 0.08
CA HIS A 334 -0.91 8.56 -0.26
C HIS A 334 -1.12 7.84 -1.61
N GLU A 335 -2.37 7.75 -2.08
CA GLU A 335 -2.69 7.14 -3.38
C GLU A 335 -2.37 8.08 -4.55
N VAL A 336 -2.32 9.39 -4.29
CA VAL A 336 -2.01 10.43 -5.29
C VAL A 336 -0.55 10.37 -5.73
N GLU A 337 0.35 10.04 -4.81
CA GLU A 337 1.77 9.91 -5.09
C GLU A 337 2.08 8.65 -5.91
N LYS A 338 1.34 7.56 -5.66
CA LYS A 338 1.46 6.31 -6.42
C LYS A 338 1.01 6.44 -7.88
N ALA A 339 0.07 7.34 -8.20
CA ALA A 339 -0.41 7.51 -9.58
C ALA A 339 0.66 8.05 -10.55
N GLY A 340 1.77 8.59 -10.02
CA GLY A 340 2.93 8.96 -10.80
C GLY A 340 3.99 7.86 -10.95
N ALA A 341 3.73 6.65 -10.44
CA ALA A 341 4.72 5.57 -10.47
C ALA A 341 5.01 5.13 -11.91
N HIS A 342 6.31 5.05 -12.22
CA HIS A 342 6.81 4.74 -13.56
C HIS A 342 7.96 3.74 -13.45
N HIS A 343 7.81 2.59 -14.11
CA HIS A 343 8.86 1.59 -14.22
C HIS A 343 9.72 1.90 -15.46
N PRO A 344 11.06 1.86 -15.39
CA PRO A 344 11.95 2.20 -16.51
C PRO A 344 11.64 1.42 -17.80
N GLU A 345 11.30 0.14 -17.66
CA GLU A 345 10.99 -0.74 -18.79
C GLU A 345 9.51 -0.71 -19.23
N TYR A 346 8.57 -0.89 -18.29
CA TYR A 346 7.15 -1.06 -18.61
C TYR A 346 6.36 0.25 -18.74
N GLY A 347 6.96 1.38 -18.34
CA GLY A 347 6.30 2.67 -18.35
C GLY A 347 5.45 2.90 -17.09
N ARG A 348 4.42 3.74 -17.21
CA ARG A 348 3.54 4.04 -16.08
C ARG A 348 2.78 2.82 -15.54
N VAL A 349 2.39 2.89 -14.28
CA VAL A 349 1.37 1.99 -13.72
C VAL A 349 -0.02 2.57 -13.96
N PHE A 350 -0.88 1.79 -14.60
CA PHE A 350 -2.28 2.16 -14.81
C PHE A 350 -3.06 1.90 -13.53
N MET A 351 -3.75 2.91 -13.02
CA MET A 351 -4.64 2.77 -11.88
C MET A 351 -6.08 2.73 -12.32
N VAL A 352 -6.82 1.76 -11.80
CA VAL A 352 -8.24 1.63 -12.05
C VAL A 352 -9.00 1.51 -10.74
N GLY A 353 -10.18 2.08 -10.68
CA GLY A 353 -11.07 1.93 -9.55
C GLY A 353 -12.51 2.25 -9.92
N ARG A 354 -13.41 2.01 -9.00
CA ARG A 354 -14.84 2.33 -9.15
C ARG A 354 -15.36 2.91 -7.85
N ALA A 355 -16.33 3.83 -7.93
CA ALA A 355 -16.97 4.34 -6.73
C ALA A 355 -17.85 3.26 -6.09
N ARG A 356 -18.20 3.45 -4.81
CA ARG A 356 -19.06 2.50 -4.10
C ARG A 356 -20.44 2.46 -4.76
N GLY A 357 -20.84 1.26 -5.20
CA GLY A 357 -22.12 1.04 -5.86
C GLY A 357 -22.07 1.13 -7.39
N GLU A 358 -20.97 1.60 -7.97
CA GLU A 358 -20.77 1.59 -9.43
C GLU A 358 -20.27 0.23 -9.90
N THR A 359 -20.71 -0.22 -11.08
CA THR A 359 -20.23 -1.46 -11.69
C THR A 359 -19.05 -1.23 -12.65
N GLU A 360 -18.92 -0.03 -13.19
CA GLU A 360 -17.91 0.31 -14.18
C GLU A 360 -16.61 0.79 -13.53
N PHE A 361 -15.48 0.29 -14.03
CA PHE A 361 -14.17 0.76 -13.64
C PHE A 361 -13.79 1.99 -14.46
N ARG A 362 -13.03 2.89 -13.83
CA ARG A 362 -12.48 4.11 -14.44
C ARG A 362 -10.97 4.17 -14.19
N PHE A 363 -10.25 4.76 -15.13
CA PHE A 363 -8.87 5.17 -14.91
C PHE A 363 -8.82 6.27 -13.86
N LEU A 364 -7.90 6.12 -12.91
CA LEU A 364 -7.62 7.08 -11.88
C LEU A 364 -6.28 7.76 -12.19
N ARG A 365 -6.26 9.09 -12.18
CA ARG A 365 -5.02 9.87 -12.34
C ARG A 365 -4.94 11.00 -11.34
N ARG A 366 -3.73 11.48 -11.10
CA ARG A 366 -3.49 12.77 -10.49
C ARG A 366 -3.61 13.86 -11.57
N LEU A 367 -4.63 14.71 -11.48
CA LEU A 367 -4.77 15.90 -12.32
C LEU A 367 -4.09 17.10 -11.65
N GLY A 368 -3.02 17.61 -12.27
CA GLY A 368 -2.26 18.77 -11.77
C GLY A 368 -1.76 18.60 -10.33
N ASN A 369 -2.01 19.61 -9.49
CA ASN A 369 -1.65 19.60 -8.06
C ASN A 369 -2.78 19.10 -7.16
N ALA A 370 -3.80 18.41 -7.71
CA ALA A 370 -4.92 17.94 -6.91
C ALA A 370 -4.45 17.01 -5.77
N PRO A 371 -5.04 17.16 -4.56
CA PRO A 371 -4.69 16.34 -3.38
C PRO A 371 -5.36 14.96 -3.40
N ARG A 372 -6.05 14.58 -4.49
CA ARG A 372 -6.80 13.33 -4.63
C ARG A 372 -6.67 12.79 -6.06
N LEU A 373 -6.88 11.48 -6.21
CA LEU A 373 -7.04 10.84 -7.50
C LEU A 373 -8.41 11.20 -8.08
N GLU A 374 -8.41 11.61 -9.34
CA GLU A 374 -9.62 11.91 -10.07
C GLU A 374 -9.90 10.83 -11.12
N SER A 375 -11.18 10.55 -11.34
CA SER A 375 -11.61 9.66 -12.41
C SER A 375 -11.46 10.38 -13.75
N GLU A 376 -10.56 9.90 -14.60
CA GLU A 376 -10.30 10.52 -15.90
C GLU A 376 -11.30 10.01 -16.95
N ALA A 377 -11.40 8.70 -17.11
CA ALA A 377 -12.20 8.07 -18.15
C ALA A 377 -12.58 6.64 -17.80
N ALA A 378 -13.58 6.08 -18.51
CA ALA A 378 -13.92 4.67 -18.40
C ALA A 378 -12.72 3.77 -18.70
N PHE A 379 -12.58 2.69 -17.93
CA PHE A 379 -11.53 1.70 -18.13
C PHE A 379 -11.76 0.96 -19.46
N GLN A 380 -10.74 0.98 -20.30
CA GLN A 380 -10.71 0.32 -21.60
C GLN A 380 -9.32 -0.27 -21.78
N VAL A 381 -9.25 -1.58 -22.04
CA VAL A 381 -7.97 -2.32 -22.14
C VAL A 381 -7.13 -1.77 -23.30
N GLU A 382 -7.75 -1.30 -24.37
CA GLU A 382 -7.10 -0.65 -25.52
C GLU A 382 -6.21 0.50 -25.07
N ARG A 383 -6.68 1.34 -24.13
CA ARG A 383 -5.97 2.54 -23.68
C ARG A 383 -4.65 2.20 -23.00
N MET A 384 -4.52 0.99 -22.46
CA MET A 384 -3.27 0.50 -21.88
C MET A 384 -2.18 0.24 -22.94
N ARG A 385 -2.47 0.35 -24.25
CA ARG A 385 -1.44 0.24 -25.30
C ARG A 385 -0.53 1.46 -25.41
N TRP A 386 -0.97 2.62 -24.92
CA TRP A 386 -0.25 3.87 -25.08
C TRP A 386 0.12 4.48 -23.74
N ASP A 387 1.36 4.95 -23.63
CA ASP A 387 1.81 5.75 -22.49
C ASP A 387 1.52 7.24 -22.75
N THR A 388 0.24 7.62 -22.83
CA THR A 388 -0.25 9.01 -22.96
C THR A 388 -0.40 9.76 -21.65
#